data_AF-A0A920DTN9-F1
#
_entry.id   AF-A0A920DTN9-F1
#
_cell.length_a   1.000
_cell.length_b   1.000
_cell.length_c   1.000
_cell.angle_alpha   90.00
_cell.angle_beta   90.00
_cell.angle_gamma   90.00
#
_symmetry.space_group_name_H-M   'P 1'
#
loop_
_entity.id
_entity.type
_entity.pdbx_description
1 polymer ?
#
loop_
_entity_poly.entity_id
_entity_poly.type
_entity_poly.pdbx_seq_one_letter_code
_entity_poly.pdbx_strand_id
1 'polypeptide(L)' 'MDFLRKTPLEKLQLEYKKLLSEAHKLSKVDRKKSDQKMAEANEVLKQNR' A
#
# COMPACT_ATOMS: atom_id res chain seq x y z
N MET A 1 -3.97 -28.70 -8.44
CA MET A 1 -2.90 -27.72 -8.80
C MET A 1 -3.44 -26.35 -8.44
N ASP A 2 -3.37 -25.97 -7.17
CA ASP A 2 -4.28 -24.99 -6.57
C ASP A 2 -3.56 -23.70 -6.15
N PHE A 3 -2.83 -23.09 -7.09
CA PHE A 3 -1.97 -21.93 -6.81
C PHE A 3 -2.46 -20.62 -7.45
N LEU A 4 -3.78 -20.40 -7.49
CA LEU A 4 -4.33 -19.14 -8.02
C LEU A 4 -5.36 -18.47 -7.11
N ARG A 5 -5.21 -18.61 -5.78
CA ARG A 5 -5.87 -17.70 -4.84
C ARG A 5 -4.80 -16.80 -4.24
N LYS A 6 -4.79 -15.54 -4.68
CA LYS A 6 -4.03 -14.49 -4.00
C LYS A 6 -4.40 -14.55 -2.53
N THR A 7 -3.42 -14.89 -1.72
CA THR A 7 -3.62 -14.97 -0.28
C THR A 7 -4.05 -13.58 0.21
N PRO A 8 -4.82 -13.49 1.30
CA PRO A 8 -5.15 -12.20 1.91
C PRO A 8 -3.88 -11.36 2.16
N LEU A 9 -2.76 -12.02 2.44
CA LEU A 9 -1.43 -11.43 2.55
C LEU A 9 -0.97 -10.73 1.25
N GLU A 10 -1.09 -11.41 0.11
CA GLU A 10 -0.72 -10.88 -1.21
C GLU A 10 -1.56 -9.67 -1.60
N LYS A 11 -2.86 -9.69 -1.28
CA LYS A 11 -3.75 -8.55 -1.53
C LYS A 11 -3.29 -7.33 -0.74
N LEU A 12 -2.98 -7.52 0.54
CA LEU A 12 -2.47 -6.47 1.42
C LEU A 12 -1.13 -5.91 0.94
N GLN A 13 -0.20 -6.78 0.52
CA GLN A 13 1.08 -6.37 -0.04
C GLN A 13 0.93 -5.58 -1.35
N LEU A 14 -0.01 -5.99 -2.21
CA LEU A 14 -0.35 -5.27 -3.44
C LEU A 14 -0.92 -3.88 -3.15
N GLU A 15 -1.79 -3.79 -2.16
CA GLU A 15 -2.41 -2.53 -1.71
C GLU A 15 -1.38 -1.58 -1.09
N TYR A 16 -0.51 -2.11 -0.23
CA TYR A 16 0.65 -1.39 0.30
C TYR A 16 1.54 -0.83 -0.83
N LYS A 17 1.91 -1.67 -1.80
CA LYS A 17 2.74 -1.26 -2.94
C LYS A 17 2.09 -0.18 -3.79
N LYS A 18 0.76 -0.27 -3.99
CA LYS A 18 -0.01 0.76 -4.70
C LYS A 18 0.04 2.09 -3.98
N LEU A 19 -0.29 2.09 -2.68
CA LEU A 19 -0.29 3.29 -1.84
C LEU A 19 1.09 3.94 -1.80
N LEU A 20 2.16 3.14 -1.70
CA LEU A 20 3.54 3.63 -1.70
C LEU A 20 3.94 4.27 -3.05
N SER A 21 3.54 3.64 -4.16
CA SER A 21 3.80 4.18 -5.51
C SER A 21 3.05 5.50 -5.74
N GLU A 22 1.81 5.58 -5.26
CA GLU A 22 1.00 6.80 -5.33
C GLU A 22 1.55 7.89 -4.43
N ALA A 23 1.98 7.57 -3.21
CA ALA A 23 2.67 8.49 -2.32
C ALA A 23 3.92 9.07 -2.98
N HIS A 24 4.76 8.21 -3.58
CA HIS A 24 5.98 8.66 -4.25
C HIS A 24 5.71 9.57 -5.46
N LYS A 25 4.67 9.27 -6.24
CA LYS A 25 4.21 10.15 -7.33
C LYS A 25 3.69 11.48 -6.80
N LEU A 26 2.90 11.44 -5.73
CA LEU A 26 2.36 12.61 -5.06
C LEU A 26 3.45 13.43 -4.36
N SER A 27 4.56 12.85 -3.91
CA SER A 27 5.65 13.58 -3.27
C SER A 27 6.21 14.70 -4.16
N LYS A 28 6.18 14.51 -5.49
CA LYS A 28 6.58 15.53 -6.47
C LYS A 28 5.52 16.62 -6.72
N VAL A 29 4.25 16.38 -6.39
CA VAL A 29 3.12 17.24 -6.76
C VAL A 29 2.48 17.88 -5.52
N ASP A 30 2.26 17.08 -4.48
CA ASP A 30 1.56 17.42 -3.24
C ASP A 30 2.13 16.57 -2.08
N ARG A 31 3.06 17.18 -1.32
CA ARG A 31 3.68 16.55 -0.14
C ARG A 31 2.66 16.13 0.91
N LYS A 32 1.61 16.91 1.13
CA LYS A 32 0.61 16.62 2.16
C LYS A 32 -0.15 15.34 1.84
N LYS A 33 -0.55 15.16 0.57
CA LYS A 33 -1.20 13.92 0.12
C LYS A 33 -0.23 12.73 0.09
N SER A 34 1.05 12.96 -0.21
CA SER A 34 2.07 11.92 -0.10
C SER A 34 2.17 11.37 1.32
N ASP A 35 2.24 12.24 2.31
CA ASP A 35 2.35 11.83 3.72
C ASP A 35 1.11 11.04 4.18
N GLN A 36 -0.09 11.46 3.76
CA GLN A 36 -1.33 10.70 4.02
C GLN A 36 -1.29 9.29 3.42
N LYS A 37 -0.86 9.16 2.15
CA LYS A 37 -0.78 7.86 1.47
C LYS A 37 0.29 6.96 2.08
N MET A 38 1.41 7.52 2.56
CA MET A 38 2.41 6.75 3.30
C MET A 38 1.88 6.27 4.66
N ALA A 39 1.07 7.08 5.35
CA ALA A 39 0.43 6.68 6.60
C ALA A 39 -0.57 5.53 6.37
N GLU A 40 -1.45 5.65 5.37
CA GLU A 40 -2.38 4.57 4.97
C GLU A 40 -1.63 3.28 4.62
N ALA A 41 -0.52 3.36 3.89
CA ALA A 41 0.31 2.20 3.58
C ALA A 41 0.84 1.52 4.86
N ASN A 42 1.32 2.30 5.83
CA ASN A 42 1.77 1.77 7.11
C ASN A 42 0.63 1.17 7.95
N GLU A 43 -0.57 1.71 7.87
CA GLU A 43 -1.76 1.15 8.53
C GLU A 43 -2.16 -0.20 7.92
N VAL A 44 -2.13 -0.31 6.59
CA VAL A 44 -2.37 -1.58 5.87
C VAL A 44 -1.39 -2.67 6.32
N LEU A 45 -0.12 -2.33 6.54
CA LEU A 45 0.87 -3.26 7.12
C LEU A 45 0.58 -3.59 8.59
N LYS A 46 0.17 -2.60 9.39
CA LYS A 46 -0.15 -2.80 10.82
C LYS A 46 -1.40 -3.66 11.03
N GLN A 47 -2.37 -3.56 10.12
CA GLN A 47 -3.64 -4.31 10.21
C GLN A 47 -3.44 -5.82 10.02
N ASN A 48 -2.25 -6.26 9.59
CA ASN A 48 -1.88 -7.67 9.45
C ASN A 48 -1.12 -8.25 10.67
N ARG A 49 -1.00 -7.51 11.77
CA ARG A 49 -0.38 -7.97 13.03
C ARG A 49 -1.44 -8.42 14.02
#